data_AF-A0A508YF47-F1
#
_entry.id   AF-A0A508YF47-F1
#
_cell.length_a   1.000
_cell.length_b   1.000
_cell.length_c   1.000
_cell.angle_alpha   90.00
_cell.angle_beta   90.00
_cell.angle_gamma   90.00
#
_symmetry.space_group_name_H-M   'P 1'
#
loop_
_entity.id
_entity.type
_entity.pdbx_description
1 polymer ?
#
loop_
_entity_poly.entity_id
_entity_poly.type
_entity_poly.pdbx_seq_one_letter_code
_entity_poly.pdbx_strand_id
1 'polypeptide(L)'
;MEMDGYKKRFDWASLILGIVLVVLGCVSIMHPDKSLHLLCILVGVGLLLLGIYELWARSKMQEWLGYRSGWLLGTGILDIVLGIVFLVYQNFGTTVIAVIFALWFIISSANELTIAGFFHQLNVGYYWLLFILDILGLIIGVVLLFSPMLSAITMVWLISFYLIVIGIVKIIQAF
;
A
#
# COMPACT_ATOMS: atom_id res chain seq x y z
N MET A 1 -25.87 -30.95 -14.20
CA MET A 1 -24.83 -30.09 -13.61
C MET A 1 -24.74 -30.49 -12.15
N GLU A 2 -23.90 -31.48 -11.87
CA GLU A 2 -23.64 -31.94 -10.50
C GLU A 2 -22.98 -30.79 -9.74
N MET A 3 -23.60 -30.45 -8.61
CA MET A 3 -23.04 -29.54 -7.63
C MET A 3 -21.93 -30.31 -6.91
N ASP A 4 -20.69 -30.13 -7.35
CA ASP A 4 -19.53 -30.69 -6.69
C ASP A 4 -19.51 -30.25 -5.22
N GLY A 5 -19.70 -31.23 -4.35
CA GLY A 5 -19.66 -31.06 -2.91
C GLY A 5 -18.32 -30.44 -2.49
N TYR A 6 -18.40 -29.29 -1.83
CA TYR A 6 -17.28 -28.61 -1.20
C TYR A 6 -16.76 -29.49 -0.04
N LYS A 7 -15.95 -30.50 -0.36
CA LYS A 7 -15.14 -31.18 0.64
C LYS A 7 -14.20 -30.12 1.20
N LYS A 8 -14.34 -29.78 2.50
CA LYS A 8 -13.32 -29.09 3.28
C LYS A 8 -12.03 -29.93 3.22
N ARG A 9 -11.24 -29.71 2.19
CA ARG A 9 -9.89 -30.24 2.07
C ARG A 9 -9.00 -29.22 2.78
N PHE A 10 -8.16 -29.71 3.69
CA PHE A 10 -7.14 -28.90 4.32
C PHE A 10 -6.35 -28.16 3.23
N ASP A 11 -6.40 -26.83 3.27
CA ASP A 11 -5.81 -25.99 2.24
C ASP A 11 -4.35 -25.74 2.58
N TRP A 12 -3.52 -26.70 2.18
CA TRP A 12 -2.06 -26.63 2.32
C TRP A 12 -1.48 -25.34 1.75
N ALA A 13 -2.07 -24.78 0.69
CA ALA A 13 -1.60 -23.53 0.09
C ALA A 13 -1.84 -22.35 1.04
N SER A 14 -3.03 -22.27 1.65
CA SER A 14 -3.35 -21.26 2.66
C SER A 14 -2.47 -21.38 3.92
N LEU A 15 -2.13 -22.60 4.36
CA LEU A 15 -1.25 -22.81 5.51
C LEU A 15 0.19 -22.33 5.23
N ILE A 16 0.77 -22.77 4.11
CA ILE A 16 2.14 -22.38 3.72
C ILE A 16 2.22 -20.88 3.53
N LEU A 17 1.26 -20.30 2.79
CA LEU A 17 1.20 -18.86 2.56
C LEU A 17 1.04 -18.10 3.88
N GLY A 18 0.20 -18.59 4.79
CA GLY A 18 0.02 -17.99 6.11
C GLY A 18 1.30 -17.97 6.94
N ILE A 19 2.01 -19.09 7.03
CA ILE A 19 3.31 -19.17 7.72
C ILE A 19 4.33 -18.22 7.10
N VAL A 20 4.44 -18.20 5.76
CA VAL A 20 5.35 -17.31 5.03
C VAL A 20 5.04 -15.85 5.37
N LEU A 21 3.76 -15.45 5.35
CA LEU A 21 3.36 -14.07 5.67
C LEU A 21 3.69 -13.66 7.10
N VAL A 22 3.47 -14.55 8.09
CA VAL A 22 3.84 -14.28 9.49
C VAL A 22 5.35 -14.11 9.63
N VAL A 23 6.14 -15.01 9.02
CA VAL A 23 7.61 -14.93 9.07
C VAL A 23 8.11 -13.66 8.40
N LEU A 24 7.59 -13.31 7.21
CA LEU A 24 7.95 -12.09 6.51
C LEU A 24 7.61 -10.84 7.33
N GLY A 25 6.43 -10.82 7.96
CA GLY A 25 6.05 -9.72 8.85
C GLY A 25 6.99 -9.59 10.05
N CYS A 26 7.33 -10.69 10.73
CA CYS A 26 8.28 -10.67 11.84
C CYS A 26 9.69 -10.20 11.43
N VAL A 27 10.22 -10.72 10.33
CA VAL A 27 11.54 -10.32 9.79
C VAL A 27 11.54 -8.84 9.42
N SER A 28 10.43 -8.35 8.87
CA SER A 28 10.28 -6.97 8.46
C SER A 28 10.31 -5.98 9.63
N ILE A 29 9.77 -6.36 10.80
CA ILE A 29 9.86 -5.55 12.03
C ILE A 29 11.28 -5.53 12.58
N MET A 30 12.00 -6.67 12.50
CA MET A 30 13.37 -6.79 13.03
C MET A 30 14.40 -5.99 12.21
N HIS A 31 14.16 -5.84 10.91
CA HIS A 31 15.08 -5.16 9.99
C HIS A 31 14.35 -4.10 9.14
N PRO A 32 13.86 -3.02 9.75
CA PRO A 32 13.07 -2.00 9.05
C PRO A 32 13.85 -1.35 7.90
N ASP A 33 15.17 -1.16 8.05
CA ASP A 33 16.01 -0.59 6.98
C ASP A 33 16.00 -1.45 5.72
N LYS A 34 16.12 -2.77 5.87
CA LYS A 34 16.09 -3.71 4.74
C LYS A 34 14.71 -3.79 4.12
N SER A 35 13.66 -3.75 4.93
CA SER A 35 12.28 -3.72 4.43
C SER A 35 11.99 -2.46 3.62
N LEU A 36 12.46 -1.30 4.07
CA LEU A 36 12.35 -0.04 3.32
C LEU A 36 13.05 -0.13 1.97
N HIS A 37 14.25 -0.70 1.95
CA HIS A 37 14.98 -0.95 0.73
C HIS A 37 14.21 -1.86 -0.24
N LEU A 38 13.64 -2.96 0.26
CA LEU A 38 12.79 -3.83 -0.56
C LEU A 38 11.55 -3.10 -1.09
N LEU A 39 10.90 -2.27 -0.27
CA LEU A 39 9.77 -1.44 -0.71
C LEU A 39 10.17 -0.48 -1.82
N CYS A 40 11.32 0.19 -1.71
CA CYS A 40 11.84 1.03 -2.79
C CYS A 40 12.04 0.25 -4.10
N ILE A 41 12.58 -0.97 -4.01
CA ILE A 41 12.78 -1.82 -5.18
C ILE A 41 11.44 -2.22 -5.80
N LEU A 42 10.48 -2.66 -4.98
CA LEU A 42 9.15 -3.05 -5.44
C LEU A 42 8.41 -1.87 -6.10
N VAL A 43 8.48 -0.68 -5.50
CA VAL A 43 7.92 0.55 -6.08
C VAL A 43 8.62 0.92 -7.38
N GLY A 44 9.96 0.89 -7.41
CA GLY A 44 10.73 1.21 -8.61
C GLY A 44 10.43 0.26 -9.78
N VAL A 45 10.37 -1.04 -9.53
CA VAL A 45 9.95 -2.05 -10.53
C VAL A 45 8.50 -1.82 -10.95
N GLY A 46 7.60 -1.52 -10.00
CA GLY A 46 6.20 -1.21 -10.29
C GLY A 46 6.04 -0.01 -11.21
N LEU A 47 6.79 1.08 -10.96
CA LEU A 47 6.80 2.29 -11.79
C LEU A 47 7.35 2.01 -13.18
N LEU A 48 8.41 1.20 -13.31
CA LEU A 48 8.91 0.78 -14.61
C LEU A 48 7.85 0.02 -15.41
N LEU A 49 7.18 -0.96 -14.78
CA LEU A 49 6.13 -1.74 -15.42
C LEU A 49 4.94 -0.87 -15.80
N LEU A 50 4.55 0.07 -14.93
CA LEU A 50 3.47 1.02 -15.19
C LEU A 50 3.82 1.92 -16.39
N GLY A 51 5.01 2.51 -16.41
CA GLY A 51 5.42 3.37 -17.52
C GLY A 51 5.52 2.62 -18.85
N ILE A 52 6.01 1.38 -18.85
CA ILE A 52 5.97 0.51 -20.04
C ILE A 52 4.53 0.23 -20.46
N TYR A 53 3.64 -0.07 -19.51
CA TYR A 53 2.22 -0.31 -19.78
C TYR A 53 1.53 0.94 -20.35
N GLU A 54 1.81 2.14 -19.84
CA GLU A 54 1.23 3.38 -20.36
C GLU A 54 1.68 3.68 -21.79
N LEU A 55 2.96 3.45 -22.09
CA LEU A 55 3.49 3.57 -23.45
C LEU A 55 2.85 2.56 -24.40
N TRP A 56 2.63 1.32 -23.94
CA TRP A 56 1.95 0.30 -24.72
C TRP A 56 0.45 0.61 -24.90
N ALA A 57 -0.26 0.99 -23.83
CA ALA A 57 -1.66 1.36 -23.83
C ALA A 57 -1.93 2.54 -24.76
N ARG A 58 -1.01 3.51 -24.85
CA ARG A 58 -1.06 4.58 -25.83
C ARG A 58 -1.05 4.05 -27.27
N SER A 59 -0.12 3.15 -27.60
CA SER A 59 -0.03 2.62 -28.97
C SER A 59 -1.35 1.97 -29.41
N LYS A 60 -2.01 1.27 -28.47
CA LYS A 60 -3.33 0.67 -28.67
C LYS A 60 -4.46 1.70 -28.71
N MET A 61 -4.49 2.70 -27.82
CA MET A 61 -5.52 3.74 -27.84
C MET A 61 -5.46 4.61 -29.10
N GLN A 62 -4.27 4.90 -29.61
CA GLN A 62 -4.11 5.68 -30.84
C GLN A 62 -4.67 4.93 -32.06
N GLU A 63 -4.55 3.61 -32.07
CA GLU A 63 -5.02 2.74 -33.16
C GLU A 63 -6.55 2.54 -33.14
N TRP A 64 -7.18 2.53 -31.96
CA TRP A 64 -8.61 2.26 -31.81
C TRP A 64 -9.49 3.52 -31.73
N LEU A 65 -8.98 4.62 -31.15
CA LEU A 65 -9.78 5.82 -30.83
C LEU A 65 -9.30 7.08 -31.55
N GLY A 66 -8.18 7.03 -32.27
CA GLY A 66 -7.56 8.20 -32.92
C GLY A 66 -7.12 9.30 -31.94
N TYR A 67 -7.17 9.05 -30.63
CA TYR A 67 -6.91 10.03 -29.58
C TYR A 67 -5.41 10.07 -29.26
N ARG A 68 -4.75 11.14 -29.67
CA ARG A 68 -3.31 11.34 -29.44
C ARG A 68 -3.10 12.08 -28.12
N SER A 69 -3.28 11.39 -27.00
CA SER A 69 -3.03 11.99 -25.69
C SER A 69 -1.52 12.17 -25.48
N GLY A 70 -1.04 13.41 -25.64
CA GLY A 70 0.33 13.79 -25.27
C GLY A 70 0.59 13.66 -23.76
N TRP A 71 -0.48 13.68 -22.95
CA TRP A 71 -0.42 13.48 -21.51
C TRP A 71 0.07 12.07 -21.13
N LEU A 72 -0.45 11.03 -21.79
CA LEU A 72 -0.05 9.63 -21.53
C LEU A 72 1.42 9.35 -21.87
N LEU A 73 2.00 10.09 -22.81
CA LEU A 73 3.44 10.00 -23.09
C LEU A 73 4.26 10.60 -21.95
N GLY A 74 3.84 11.77 -21.46
CA GLY A 74 4.51 12.46 -20.38
C GLY A 74 4.52 11.61 -19.12
N THR A 75 3.37 11.05 -18.74
CA THR A 75 3.25 10.20 -17.54
C THR A 75 4.08 8.93 -17.67
N GLY A 76 4.01 8.22 -18.80
CA GLY A 76 4.76 6.97 -18.96
C GLY A 76 6.28 7.16 -18.96
N ILE A 77 6.79 8.25 -19.55
CA ILE A 77 8.22 8.59 -19.48
C ILE A 77 8.60 8.98 -18.05
N LEU A 78 7.78 9.78 -17.37
CA LEU A 78 8.01 10.17 -15.98
C LEU A 78 8.06 8.94 -15.07
N ASP A 79 7.14 8.00 -15.22
CA ASP A 79 7.10 6.76 -14.43
C ASP A 79 8.35 5.90 -14.66
N ILE A 80 8.82 5.78 -15.90
CA ILE A 80 10.07 5.07 -16.18
C ILE A 80 11.25 5.76 -15.51
N VAL A 81 11.37 7.09 -15.65
CA VAL A 81 12.47 7.86 -15.04
C VAL A 81 12.43 7.75 -13.52
N LEU A 82 11.25 7.93 -12.91
CA LEU A 82 11.05 7.77 -11.47
C LEU A 82 11.38 6.35 -11.02
N GLY A 83 10.96 5.33 -11.77
CA GLY A 83 11.30 3.94 -11.51
C GLY A 83 12.81 3.69 -11.48
N ILE A 84 13.55 4.20 -12.47
CA ILE A 84 15.02 4.12 -12.50
C ILE A 84 15.63 4.86 -11.30
N VAL A 85 15.16 6.07 -11.00
CA VAL A 85 15.67 6.87 -9.87
C VAL A 85 15.47 6.14 -8.54
N PHE A 86 14.32 5.50 -8.34
CA PHE A 86 14.04 4.72 -7.13
C PHE A 86 14.93 3.49 -6.99
N LEU A 87 15.27 2.82 -8.10
CA LEU A 87 16.15 1.65 -8.10
C LEU A 87 17.62 2.01 -7.88
N VAL A 88 18.07 3.15 -8.41
CA VAL A 88 19.47 3.58 -8.31
C VAL A 88 19.74 4.32 -7.00
N TYR A 89 18.84 5.21 -6.57
CA TYR A 89 19.00 6.07 -5.40
C TYR A 89 18.07 5.65 -4.26
N GLN A 90 18.40 4.53 -3.62
CA GLN A 90 17.53 3.91 -2.62
C GLN A 90 17.28 4.82 -1.39
N ASN A 91 18.30 5.56 -0.92
CA ASN A 91 18.13 6.54 0.17
C ASN A 91 17.19 7.70 -0.19
N PHE A 92 17.17 8.11 -1.46
CA PHE A 92 16.22 9.11 -1.92
C PHE A 92 14.82 8.51 -1.99
N GLY A 93 14.70 7.30 -2.54
CA GLY A 93 13.46 6.54 -2.59
C GLY A 93 12.80 6.37 -1.22
N THR A 94 13.56 6.03 -0.17
CA THR A 94 12.99 5.87 1.19
C THR A 94 12.41 7.19 1.72
N THR A 95 13.10 8.30 1.48
CA THR A 95 12.62 9.63 1.87
C THR A 95 11.37 10.03 1.09
N VAL A 96 11.32 9.76 -0.22
CA VAL A 96 10.15 10.07 -1.05
C VAL A 96 8.95 9.22 -0.62
N ILE A 97 9.13 7.92 -0.41
CA ILE A 97 8.07 7.03 0.07
C ILE A 97 7.55 7.51 1.43
N ALA A 98 8.44 7.88 2.34
CA ALA A 98 8.07 8.43 3.64
C ALA A 98 7.21 9.70 3.54
N VAL A 99 7.58 10.64 2.66
CA VAL A 99 6.81 11.88 2.47
C VAL A 99 5.46 11.58 1.82
N ILE A 100 5.43 10.74 0.77
CA ILE A 100 4.18 10.33 0.12
C ILE A 100 3.26 9.62 1.12
N PHE A 101 3.81 8.73 1.95
CA PHE A 101 3.07 8.04 2.99
C PHE A 101 2.48 9.01 4.03
N ALA A 102 3.27 9.99 4.50
CA ALA A 102 2.78 10.99 5.45
C ALA A 102 1.65 11.85 4.84
N LEU A 103 1.80 12.28 3.60
CA LEU A 103 0.75 13.03 2.88
C LEU A 103 -0.51 12.19 2.70
N TRP A 104 -0.35 10.94 2.27
CA TRP A 104 -1.48 10.01 2.12
C TRP A 104 -2.18 9.76 3.46
N PHE A 105 -1.43 9.62 4.55
CA PHE A 105 -1.97 9.45 5.89
C PHE A 105 -2.80 10.67 6.34
N ILE A 106 -2.28 11.89 6.14
CA ILE A 106 -3.02 13.14 6.43
C ILE A 106 -4.32 13.21 5.61
N ILE A 107 -4.25 12.89 4.32
CA ILE A 107 -5.42 12.91 3.43
C ILE A 107 -6.44 11.85 3.88
N SER A 108 -6.00 10.64 4.24
CA SER A 108 -6.88 9.57 4.74
C SER A 108 -7.59 9.99 6.02
N SER A 109 -6.86 10.49 7.02
CA SER A 109 -7.45 10.98 8.27
C SER A 109 -8.41 12.15 8.04
N ALA A 110 -8.10 13.07 7.12
CA ALA A 110 -9.01 14.15 6.75
C ALA A 110 -10.29 13.65 6.07
N ASN A 111 -10.19 12.62 5.23
CA ASN A 111 -11.35 12.02 4.57
C ASN A 111 -12.21 11.23 5.57
N GLU A 112 -11.59 10.50 6.50
CA GLU A 112 -12.26 9.75 7.56
C GLU A 112 -13.08 10.65 8.48
N LEU A 113 -12.60 11.86 8.82
CA LEU A 113 -13.37 12.86 9.56
C LEU A 113 -14.71 13.20 8.91
N THR A 114 -14.75 13.29 7.58
CA THR A 114 -16.00 13.58 6.86
C THR A 114 -17.00 12.43 6.95
N ILE A 115 -16.49 11.19 6.95
CA ILE A 115 -17.29 9.96 7.11
C ILE A 115 -17.79 9.83 8.55
N ALA A 116 -16.93 10.11 9.55
CA ALA A 116 -17.32 10.14 10.96
C ALA A 116 -18.48 11.11 11.21
N GLY A 117 -18.44 12.30 10.59
CA GLY A 117 -19.54 13.27 10.61
C GLY A 117 -20.89 12.70 10.11
N PHE A 118 -20.87 11.82 9.11
CA PHE A 118 -22.07 11.16 8.59
C PHE A 118 -22.62 10.10 9.56
N PHE A 119 -21.74 9.36 10.25
CA PHE A 119 -22.14 8.31 11.21
C PHE A 119 -22.70 8.83 12.54
N HIS A 120 -22.62 10.14 12.79
CA HIS A 120 -23.24 10.78 13.95
C HIS A 120 -24.73 10.43 14.12
N GLN A 121 -25.43 10.16 13.01
CA GLN A 121 -26.86 9.86 13.00
C GLN A 121 -27.22 8.42 13.42
N LEU A 122 -26.25 7.49 13.48
CA LEU A 122 -26.51 6.06 13.66
C LEU A 122 -26.04 5.51 15.01
N ASN A 123 -24.89 5.97 15.53
CA ASN A 123 -24.37 5.46 16.81
C ASN A 123 -23.39 6.43 17.49
N VAL A 124 -23.79 7.01 18.63
CA VAL A 124 -23.06 8.09 19.32
C VAL A 124 -21.70 7.62 19.87
N GLY A 125 -21.60 6.37 20.34
CA GLY A 125 -20.34 5.83 20.88
C GLY A 125 -19.27 5.62 19.80
N TYR A 126 -19.68 5.11 18.63
CA TYR A 126 -18.78 4.89 17.50
C TYR A 126 -18.30 6.20 16.88
N TYR A 127 -19.17 7.23 16.86
CA TYR A 127 -18.83 8.58 16.42
C TYR A 127 -17.66 9.18 17.21
N TRP A 128 -17.71 9.14 18.54
CA TRP A 128 -16.65 9.72 19.38
C TRP A 128 -15.32 8.98 19.24
N LEU A 129 -15.36 7.65 19.10
CA LEU A 129 -14.16 6.86 18.85
C LEU A 129 -13.50 7.25 17.53
N LEU A 130 -14.26 7.27 16.43
CA LEU A 130 -13.75 7.69 15.11
C LEU A 130 -13.19 9.10 15.15
N PHE A 131 -13.93 10.05 15.71
CA PHE A 131 -13.50 11.45 15.78
C PHE A 131 -12.16 11.63 16.52
N ILE A 132 -11.96 10.93 17.65
CA ILE A 132 -10.70 10.96 18.39
C ILE A 132 -9.58 10.28 17.59
N LEU A 133 -9.86 9.14 16.96
CA LEU A 133 -8.90 8.41 16.13
C LEU A 133 -8.43 9.26 14.94
N ASP A 134 -9.34 9.97 14.28
CA ASP A 134 -9.00 10.76 13.10
C ASP A 134 -8.19 12.01 13.48
N ILE A 135 -8.50 12.66 14.61
CA ILE A 135 -7.68 13.77 15.14
C ILE A 135 -6.27 13.28 15.48
N LEU A 136 -6.17 12.13 16.17
CA LEU A 136 -4.87 11.52 16.45
C LEU A 136 -4.13 11.16 15.16
N GLY A 137 -4.84 10.62 14.17
CA GLY A 137 -4.32 10.31 12.85
C GLY A 137 -3.75 11.54 12.15
N LEU A 138 -4.47 12.66 12.18
CA LEU A 138 -4.02 13.92 11.60
C LEU A 138 -2.75 14.43 12.29
N ILE A 139 -2.72 14.43 13.63
CA ILE A 139 -1.54 14.83 14.42
C ILE A 139 -0.35 13.94 14.08
N ILE A 140 -0.55 12.62 14.06
CA ILE A 140 0.49 11.66 13.70
C ILE A 140 0.98 11.93 12.28
N GLY A 141 0.09 12.09 11.31
CA GLY A 141 0.43 12.39 9.92
C GLY A 141 1.30 13.64 9.77
N VAL A 142 0.97 14.72 10.50
CA VAL A 142 1.77 15.95 10.53
C VAL A 142 3.15 15.69 11.14
N VAL A 143 3.24 14.95 12.25
CA VAL A 143 4.54 14.57 12.86
C VAL A 143 5.38 13.73 11.89
N LEU A 144 4.76 12.78 11.17
CA LEU A 144 5.43 11.94 10.18
C LEU A 144 5.99 12.77 9.01
N LEU A 145 5.30 13.84 8.61
CA LEU A 145 5.75 14.74 7.54
C LEU A 145 7.05 15.46 7.94
N PHE A 146 7.14 15.93 9.18
CA PHE A 146 8.33 16.61 9.70
C PHE A 146 9.48 15.64 10.05
N SER A 147 9.19 14.35 10.18
CA SER A 147 10.18 13.31 10.46
C SER A 147 10.08 12.15 9.46
N PRO A 148 10.63 12.30 8.24
CA PRO A 148 10.54 11.28 7.20
C PRO A 148 11.06 9.90 7.64
N MET A 149 12.09 9.85 8.48
CA MET A 149 12.60 8.59 9.01
C MET A 149 11.56 7.86 9.89
N LEU A 150 10.83 8.59 10.72
CA LEU A 150 9.74 8.01 11.51
C LEU A 150 8.60 7.54 10.62
N SER A 151 8.26 8.32 9.58
CA SER A 151 7.25 7.93 8.58
C SER A 151 7.59 6.62 7.86
N ALA A 152 8.85 6.45 7.47
CA ALA A 152 9.34 5.24 6.86
C ALA A 152 9.18 4.02 7.81
N ILE A 153 9.61 4.17 9.06
CA ILE A 153 9.55 3.09 10.06
C ILE A 153 8.09 2.73 10.39
N THR A 154 7.20 3.71 10.57
CA THR A 154 5.78 3.46 10.86
C THR A 154 5.10 2.76 9.71
N MET A 155 5.42 3.13 8.46
CA MET A 155 4.92 2.43 7.28
C MET A 155 5.32 0.95 7.29
N VAL A 156 6.59 0.64 7.57
CA VAL A 156 7.05 -0.76 7.69
C VAL A 156 6.31 -1.50 8.80
N TRP A 157 6.13 -0.87 9.96
CA TRP A 157 5.39 -1.47 11.07
C TRP A 157 3.95 -1.81 10.70
N LEU A 158 3.25 -0.89 10.03
CA LEU A 158 1.87 -1.12 9.60
C LEU A 158 1.77 -2.25 8.57
N ILE A 159 2.65 -2.26 7.56
CA ILE A 159 2.70 -3.32 6.56
C ILE A 159 3.00 -4.66 7.23
N SER A 160 3.96 -4.69 8.16
CA SER A 160 4.37 -5.92 8.83
C SER A 160 3.28 -6.47 9.74
N PHE A 161 2.59 -5.60 10.48
CA PHE A 161 1.43 -5.96 11.29
C PHE A 161 0.32 -6.53 10.41
N TYR A 162 0.03 -5.89 9.27
CA TYR A 162 -0.95 -6.37 8.31
C TYR A 162 -0.59 -7.76 7.75
N LEU A 163 0.68 -7.99 7.40
CA LEU A 163 1.16 -9.30 6.95
C LEU A 163 0.99 -10.39 8.02
N ILE A 164 1.28 -10.08 9.28
CA ILE A 164 1.10 -11.02 10.39
C ILE A 164 -0.39 -11.35 10.58
N VAL A 165 -1.26 -10.34 10.59
CA VAL A 165 -2.71 -10.54 10.76
C VAL A 165 -3.27 -11.39 9.61
N ILE A 166 -2.95 -11.07 8.35
CA ILE A 166 -3.36 -11.89 7.21
C ILE A 166 -2.78 -13.29 7.32
N GLY A 167 -1.52 -13.43 7.71
CA GLY A 167 -0.86 -14.71 7.88
C GLY A 167 -1.60 -15.60 8.88
N ILE A 168 -2.00 -15.04 10.02
CA ILE A 168 -2.83 -15.72 11.02
C ILE A 168 -4.19 -16.09 10.44
N VAL A 169 -4.88 -15.18 9.76
CA VAL A 169 -6.18 -15.46 9.11
C VAL A 169 -6.05 -16.60 8.09
N LYS A 170 -4.97 -16.63 7.32
CA LYS A 170 -4.70 -17.69 6.32
C LYS A 170 -4.40 -19.04 6.96
N ILE A 171 -3.70 -19.06 8.10
CA ILE A 171 -3.50 -20.27 8.89
C ILE A 171 -4.85 -20.77 9.40
N ILE A 172 -5.72 -19.90 9.94
CA ILE A 172 -7.06 -20.28 10.40
C ILE A 172 -7.91 -20.83 9.25
N GLN A 173 -7.86 -20.21 8.06
CA GLN A 173 -8.60 -20.65 6.88
C GLN A 173 -8.16 -22.02 6.34
N ALA A 174 -6.94 -22.46 6.65
CA ALA A 174 -6.42 -23.73 6.16
C ALA A 174 -7.09 -24.96 6.81
N PHE A 175 -7.72 -24.78 7.98
CA PHE A 175 -8.41 -25.81 8.77
C PHE A 175 -9.95 -25.72 8.61
#